data_AF-A0A932CIM3-F1
#
_entry.id   AF-A0A932CIM3-F1
#
_cell.length_a   1.000
_cell.length_b   1.000
_cell.length_c   1.000
_cell.angle_alpha   90.00
_cell.angle_beta   90.00
_cell.angle_gamma   90.00
#
_symmetry.space_group_name_H-M   'P 1'
#
loop_
_entity.id
_entity.type
_entity.pdbx_description
1 polymer ?
#
loop_
_entity_poly.entity_id
_entity_poly.type
_entity_poly.pdbx_seq_one_letter_code
_entity_poly.pdbx_strand_id
1 'polypeptide(L)' 'MPVNLSVKNVPDDLAERLRKRAKRHHRSLQGELMVILEEATGPTNLSVDEAERRLRVLDFRTGDDSTAWVRELRDAR' A
#
# COMPACT_ATOMS: atom_id res chain seq x y z
N MET A 1 19.22 -4.97 -5.73
CA MET A 1 20.18 -5.71 -4.88
C MET A 1 19.41 -6.32 -3.72
N PRO A 2 19.54 -7.63 -3.42
CA PRO A 2 18.89 -8.22 -2.26
C PRO A 2 19.50 -7.66 -0.96
N VAL A 3 18.65 -7.28 -0.01
CA VAL A 3 19.06 -6.78 1.32
C VAL A 3 18.63 -7.79 2.37
N ASN A 4 19.55 -8.19 3.24
CA ASN A 4 19.26 -9.10 4.34
C ASN A 4 18.78 -8.28 5.55
N LEU A 5 17.53 -8.52 5.99
CA LEU A 5 16.97 -7.93 7.20
C LEU A 5 17.03 -8.94 8.35
N SER A 6 17.57 -8.52 9.50
CA SER A 6 17.59 -9.33 10.71
C SER A 6 16.87 -8.58 11.83
N VAL A 7 15.88 -9.23 12.46
CA VAL A 7 15.14 -8.71 13.61
C VAL A 7 15.72 -9.35 14.86
N LYS A 8 16.32 -8.54 15.74
CA LYS A 8 16.90 -8.99 17.01
C LYS A 8 15.86 -8.92 18.13
N ASN A 9 16.03 -9.77 19.15
CA ASN A 9 15.21 -9.78 20.37
C ASN A 9 13.70 -9.94 20.11
N VAL A 10 13.33 -10.83 19.18
CA VAL A 10 11.92 -11.18 18.94
C VAL A 10 11.40 -11.95 20.16
N PRO A 11 10.33 -11.50 20.83
CA PRO A 11 9.71 -12.25 21.91
C PRO A 11 9.24 -13.63 21.45
N ASP A 12 9.42 -14.65 22.29
CA ASP A 12 9.10 -16.04 21.94
C ASP A 12 7.61 -16.22 21.61
N ASP A 13 6.72 -15.51 22.31
CA ASP A 13 5.29 -15.54 22.05
C ASP A 13 4.95 -14.97 20.66
N LEU A 14 5.64 -13.91 20.24
CA LEU A 14 5.48 -13.32 18.92
C LEU A 14 6.01 -14.26 17.83
N ALA A 15 7.17 -14.88 18.06
CA ALA A 15 7.73 -15.86 17.14
C ALA A 15 6.80 -17.06 16.95
N GLU A 16 6.19 -17.56 18.03
CA GLU A 16 5.22 -18.66 17.98
C GLU A 16 3.94 -18.27 17.24
N ARG A 17 3.42 -17.06 17.46
CA ARG A 17 2.26 -16.54 16.71
C ARG A 17 2.56 -16.46 15.22
N LEU A 18 3.74 -15.99 14.84
CA LEU A 18 4.17 -15.93 13.44
C LEU A 18 4.31 -17.33 12.83
N ARG A 19 4.90 -18.30 13.56
CA ARG A 19 4.99 -19.70 13.11
C ARG A 19 3.62 -20.34 12.91
N LYS A 20 2.67 -20.12 13.83
CA LYS A 20 1.29 -20.61 13.70
C LYS A 20 0.59 -20.00 12.48
N ARG A 21 0.75 -18.69 12.29
CA ARG A 21 0.22 -17.97 11.12
C ARG A 21 0.80 -18.54 9.81
N ALA A 22 2.12 -18.68 9.74
CA ALA A 22 2.81 -19.27 8.58
C ALA A 22 2.32 -20.69 8.26
N LYS A 23 2.17 -21.55 9.28
CA LYS A 23 1.61 -22.91 9.12
C LYS A 23 0.18 -22.87 8.57
N ARG A 24 -0.67 -21.97 9.06
CA ARG A 24 -2.05 -21.80 8.59
C ARG A 24 -2.11 -21.36 7.13
N HIS A 25 -1.18 -20.51 6.70
CA HIS A 25 -1.09 -20.06 5.31
C HIS A 25 -0.27 -21.01 4.43
N HIS A 26 0.17 -22.17 4.95
CA HIS A 26 1.02 -23.14 4.26
C HIS A 26 2.31 -22.52 3.69
N ARG A 27 2.88 -21.54 4.41
CA ARG A 27 4.09 -20.80 4.03
C ARG A 27 5.22 -21.04 5.02
N SER A 28 6.46 -20.84 4.56
CA SER A 28 7.61 -20.74 5.46
C SER A 28 7.52 -19.47 6.30
N LEU A 29 8.21 -19.44 7.44
CA LEU A 29 8.25 -18.23 8.29
C LEU A 29 8.79 -17.01 7.54
N GLN A 30 9.81 -17.22 6.69
CA GLN A 30 10.35 -16.17 5.83
C GLN A 30 9.31 -15.68 4.80
N GLY A 31 8.58 -16.59 4.17
CA GLY A 31 7.52 -16.23 3.21
C GLY A 31 6.38 -15.46 3.86
N GLU A 32 6.00 -15.83 5.08
CA GLU A 32 4.99 -15.09 5.85
C GLU A 32 5.47 -13.69 6.24
N LEU A 33 6.74 -13.55 6.64
CA LEU A 33 7.34 -12.24 6.92
C LEU A 33 7.39 -11.36 5.67
N MET A 34 7.72 -11.92 4.51
CA MET A 34 7.69 -11.18 3.24
C MET A 34 6.29 -10.64 2.94
N VAL A 35 5.25 -11.45 3.11
CA VAL A 35 3.86 -11.02 2.88
C VAL A 35 3.46 -9.91 3.85
N ILE A 36 3.81 -10.03 5.13
CA ILE A 36 3.53 -8.97 6.12
C ILE A 36 4.25 -7.67 5.74
N LEU A 37 5.49 -7.75 5.27
CA LEU A 37 6.25 -6.58 4.82
C LEU A 37 5.66 -5.98 3.54
N GLU A 38 5.24 -6.81 2.59
CA GLU A 38 4.56 -6.38 1.36
C GLU A 38 3.21 -5.72 1.67
N GLU A 39 2.44 -6.25 2.62
CA GLU A 39 1.18 -5.63 3.08
C GLU A 39 1.43 -4.30 3.81
N ALA A 40 2.49 -4.24 4.63
CA ALA A 40 2.82 -3.03 5.41
C ALA A 40 3.46 -1.92 4.58
N THR A 41 4.16 -2.28 3.49
CA THR A 41 4.87 -1.34 2.59
C THR A 41 4.15 -1.12 1.27
N GLY A 42 3.16 -1.95 0.96
CA GLY A 42 2.27 -1.78 -0.18
C GLY A 42 1.58 -0.42 -0.12
N PRO A 43 1.00 0.05 -1.24
CA PRO A 43 0.24 1.27 -1.22
C PRO A 43 -0.81 1.12 -0.12
N THR A 44 -0.62 1.86 0.98
CA THR A 44 -1.68 2.08 1.96
C THR A 44 -2.87 2.45 1.09
N ASN A 45 -3.92 1.62 1.05
CA ASN A 45 -5.16 2.01 0.43
C ASN A 45 -5.54 3.29 1.17
N LEU A 46 -5.14 4.44 0.63
CA LEU A 46 -5.46 5.71 1.25
C LEU A 46 -6.97 5.67 1.29
N SER A 47 -7.52 5.76 2.50
CA SER A 47 -8.93 6.10 2.61
C SER A 47 -9.15 7.30 1.70
N VAL A 48 -10.27 7.33 0.99
CA VAL A 48 -10.63 8.44 0.09
C VAL A 48 -10.41 9.78 0.81
N ASP A 49 -10.70 9.84 2.11
CA ASP A 49 -10.51 11.01 2.98
C ASP A 49 -9.04 11.42 3.20
N GLU A 50 -8.13 10.46 3.21
CA GLU A 50 -6.69 10.70 3.38
C GLU A 50 -6.04 11.07 2.05
N ALA A 51 -6.49 10.47 0.95
CA ALA A 51 -6.13 10.88 -0.41
C ALA A 51 -6.56 12.32 -0.66
N GLU A 52 -7.80 12.68 -0.32
CA GLU A 52 -8.35 14.01 -0.50
C GLU A 52 -7.59 15.07 0.31
N ARG A 53 -7.26 14.78 1.58
CA ARG A 53 -6.43 15.67 2.41
C ARG A 53 -5.04 15.88 1.80
N ARG A 54 -4.41 14.82 1.31
CA ARG A 54 -3.08 14.89 0.71
C ARG A 54 -3.07 15.68 -0.61
N LEU A 55 -4.10 15.49 -1.44
CA LEU A 55 -4.30 16.26 -2.69
C LEU A 55 -4.53 17.74 -2.40
N ARG A 56 -5.31 18.09 -1.37
CA ARG A 56 -5.51 19.49 -0.94
C ARG A 56 -4.21 20.17 -0.51
N VAL A 57 -3.34 19.47 0.24
CA VAL A 57 -2.04 20.02 0.66
C VAL A 57 -1.11 20.27 -0.53
N LEU A 58 -1.25 19.48 -1.60
CA LEU A 58 -0.47 19.64 -2.83
C LEU A 58 -1.05 20.72 -3.78
N ASP A 59 -2.05 21.49 -3.34
CA ASP A 59 -2.87 22.43 -4.15
C ASP A 59 -3.37 21.79 -5.46
N PHE A 60 -3.60 20.48 -5.43
CA PHE A 60 -4.12 19.75 -6.58
C PHE A 60 -5.60 20.05 -6.70
N ARG A 61 -5.94 21.03 -7.55
CA ARG A 61 -7.31 21.38 -7.87
C ARG A 61 -7.78 20.45 -8.98
N THR A 62 -8.75 19.58 -8.71
CA THR A 62 -9.59 18.98 -9.74
C THR A 62 -10.46 20.11 -10.33
N GLY A 63 -9.85 20.91 -11.18
CA GLY A 63 -10.52 21.97 -11.93
C GLY A 63 -11.28 21.39 -13.13
N ASP A 64 -12.23 22.18 -13.62
CA ASP A 64 -13.19 21.95 -14.72
C ASP A 64 -12.58 21.53 -16.09
N ASP A 65 -11.29 21.19 -16.13
CA ASP A 65 -10.55 20.76 -17.33
C ASP A 65 -11.22 19.58 -18.02
N SER A 66 -11.85 18.69 -17.24
CA SER A 66 -12.62 17.59 -17.81
C SER A 66 -13.77 18.10 -18.71
N THR A 67 -14.47 19.15 -18.29
CA THR A 67 -15.56 19.74 -19.07
C THR A 67 -15.04 20.50 -20.30
N ALA A 68 -13.90 21.17 -20.17
CA ALA A 68 -13.24 21.85 -21.28
C ALA A 68 -12.74 20.87 -22.35
N TRP A 69 -12.06 19.79 -21.94
CA TRP A 69 -11.56 18.75 -22.84
C TRP A 69 -12.69 17.99 -23.55
N VAL A 70 -13.80 17.71 -22.85
CA VAL A 70 -14.98 17.08 -23.48
C VAL A 70 -15.62 17.98 -24.54
N ARG A 71 -15.67 19.30 -24.31
CA ARG A 71 -16.18 20.25 -25.31
C ARG A 71 -15.25 20.33 -26.52
N GLU A 72 -13.94 20.44 -26.29
CA GLU A 72 -12.94 20.50 -27.36
C GLU A 72 -12.97 19.24 -28.26
N LEU A 73 -13.05 18.05 -27.66
CA LEU A 73 -13.15 16.79 -28.40
C LEU A 73 -14.49 16.64 -29.15
N ARG A 74 -15.57 17.23 -28.62
CA ARG A 74 -16.89 17.23 -29.29
C ARG A 74 -16.90 18.17 -30.49
N ASP A 75 -16.32 19.35 -30.37
CA ASP A 75 -16.36 20.40 -31.39
C ASP A 75 -15.34 20.14 -32.54
N ALA A 76 -14.40 19.23 -32.33
CA ALA A 76 -13.42 18.78 -33.34
C ALA A 76 -13.95 17.71 -34.32
N ARG A 77 -15.26 17.39 -34.32
CA ARG A 77 -15.90 16.38 -35.18
C ARG A 77 -16.91 16.98 -36.14
#